data_AF-A0A0F9R9W6-F1
#
_entry.id   AF-A0A0F9R9W6-F1
#
_cell.length_a   1.000
_cell.length_b   1.000
_cell.length_c   1.000
_cell.angle_alpha   90.00
_cell.angle_beta   90.00
_cell.angle_gamma   90.00
#
_symmetry.space_group_name_H-M   'P 1'
#
loop_
_entity.id
_entity.type
_entity.pdbx_description
1 polymer ?
#
loop_
_entity_poly.entity_id
_entity_poly.type
_entity_poly.pdbx_seq_one_letter_code
_entity_poly.pdbx_strand_id
1 'polypeptide(L)'
;MHSRNEYLKELQGRYFMATSRKEKSSILDEYCKNTHQNRKYVISKIHSFSSSRATERRKRKQIYDGYVKAALAKLWEIFDYPCGQRLAPLLRTEVNRLRQLEEIFIPNEVQEKLKRISSATIDRALKRQREALHLKRNRARPKPSSLLYKRIPIRLTEWDTSKVGFLEIDLVLHCGSSTHDLYISSLNTVEISSGWWEAEAIMGKGQDPTFKALKKIRKRVPFIWKGIDSDNGPE
;
A
#
# COMPACT_ATOMS: atom_id res chain seq x y z
N MET A 1 -15.59 -2.15 32.19
CA MET A 1 -15.20 -0.71 32.22
C MET A 1 -16.36 0.22 32.61
N HIS A 2 -17.63 -0.15 32.37
CA HIS A 2 -18.80 0.70 32.67
C HIS A 2 -19.01 0.93 34.17
N SER A 3 -19.01 -0.14 34.98
CA SER A 3 -19.30 -0.11 36.42
C SER A 3 -18.31 0.74 37.23
N ARG A 4 -17.04 0.82 36.80
CA ARG A 4 -16.02 1.67 37.45
C ARG A 4 -16.24 3.15 37.18
N ASN A 5 -16.75 3.51 36.00
CA ASN A 5 -17.06 4.89 35.67
C ASN A 5 -18.34 5.37 36.38
N GLU A 6 -19.32 4.49 36.57
CA GLU A 6 -20.52 4.76 37.37
C GLU A 6 -20.18 4.95 38.84
N TYR A 7 -19.36 4.05 39.41
CA TYR A 7 -18.89 4.18 40.79
C TYR A 7 -18.10 5.47 41.02
N LEU A 8 -17.27 5.87 40.05
CA LEU A 8 -16.53 7.14 40.11
C LEU A 8 -17.44 8.38 40.04
N LYS A 9 -18.54 8.35 39.27
CA LYS A 9 -19.51 9.46 39.20
C LYS A 9 -20.21 9.67 40.53
N GLU A 10 -20.66 8.59 41.16
CA GLU A 10 -21.29 8.63 42.49
C GLU A 10 -20.30 9.12 43.56
N LEU A 11 -19.06 8.62 43.51
CA LEU A 11 -17.98 9.06 44.40
C LEU A 11 -17.66 10.54 44.25
N GLN A 12 -17.71 11.07 43.02
CA GLN A 12 -17.42 12.46 42.72
C GLN A 12 -18.42 13.41 43.40
N GLY A 13 -19.72 13.06 43.39
CA GLY A 13 -20.75 13.81 44.12
C GLY A 13 -20.44 13.88 45.61
N ARG A 14 -20.17 12.74 46.23
CA ARG A 14 -19.79 12.66 47.66
C ARG A 14 -18.51 13.43 47.97
N TYR A 15 -17.51 13.35 47.09
CA TYR A 15 -16.22 14.03 47.26
C TYR A 15 -16.36 15.56 47.23
N PHE A 16 -17.23 16.12 46.38
CA PHE A 16 -17.46 17.56 46.31
C PHE A 16 -18.39 18.07 47.41
N MET A 17 -19.33 17.25 47.90
CA MET A 17 -20.22 17.60 49.02
C MET A 17 -19.55 17.45 50.39
N ALA A 18 -18.45 16.70 50.50
CA ALA A 18 -17.70 16.53 51.73
C ALA A 18 -17.17 17.86 52.28
N THR A 19 -17.47 18.13 53.54
CA THR A 19 -17.18 19.40 54.23
C THR A 19 -15.81 19.40 54.88
N SER A 20 -15.27 18.22 55.22
CA SER A 20 -13.96 18.10 55.89
C SER A 20 -12.91 17.36 55.04
N ARG A 21 -11.63 17.66 55.31
CA ARG A 21 -10.50 16.97 54.68
C ARG A 21 -10.44 15.48 55.07
N LYS A 22 -10.87 15.14 56.29
CA LYS A 22 -10.93 13.75 56.78
C LYS A 22 -11.98 12.94 56.01
N GLU A 23 -13.14 13.53 55.76
CA GLU A 23 -14.24 12.93 54.99
C GLU A 23 -13.83 12.68 53.54
N LYS A 24 -13.21 13.68 52.89
CA LYS A 24 -12.60 13.50 51.55
C LYS A 24 -11.56 12.39 51.52
N SER A 25 -10.79 12.23 52.61
CA SER A 25 -9.80 11.16 52.70
C SER A 25 -10.45 9.78 52.74
N SER A 26 -11.47 9.61 53.57
CA SER A 26 -12.19 8.34 53.75
C SER A 26 -12.87 7.90 52.45
N ILE A 27 -13.50 8.84 51.73
CA ILE A 27 -14.11 8.59 50.42
C ILE A 27 -13.06 8.07 49.41
N LEU A 28 -11.88 8.71 49.38
CA LEU A 28 -10.79 8.27 48.50
C LEU A 28 -10.24 6.90 48.92
N ASP A 29 -10.12 6.63 50.21
CA ASP A 29 -9.61 5.36 50.75
C ASP A 29 -10.54 4.19 50.38
N GLU A 30 -11.86 4.36 50.53
CA GLU A 30 -12.87 3.39 50.12
C GLU A 30 -12.76 3.06 48.63
N TYR A 31 -12.70 4.09 47.78
CA TYR A 31 -12.59 3.90 46.34
C TYR A 31 -11.28 3.22 45.93
N CYS A 32 -10.15 3.62 46.53
CA CYS A 32 -8.85 3.01 46.25
C CYS A 32 -8.82 1.55 46.70
N LYS A 33 -9.45 1.21 47.83
CA LYS A 33 -9.56 -0.17 48.33
C LYS A 33 -10.38 -1.06 47.39
N ASN A 34 -11.51 -0.55 46.87
CA ASN A 34 -12.40 -1.31 46.00
C ASN A 34 -11.90 -1.43 44.56
N THR A 35 -11.09 -0.47 44.08
CA THR A 35 -10.66 -0.42 42.67
C THR A 35 -9.18 -0.70 42.45
N HIS A 36 -8.41 -0.81 43.54
CA HIS A 36 -6.94 -0.91 43.57
C HIS A 36 -6.23 0.19 42.77
N GLN A 37 -6.85 1.37 42.64
CA GLN A 37 -6.26 2.51 41.94
C GLN A 37 -5.43 3.37 42.88
N ASN A 38 -4.37 3.97 42.31
CA ASN A 38 -3.54 4.89 43.06
C ASN A 38 -4.31 6.17 43.42
N ARG A 39 -4.22 6.60 44.66
CA ARG A 39 -4.90 7.80 45.17
C ARG A 39 -4.67 9.07 44.32
N LYS A 40 -3.44 9.32 43.87
CA LYS A 40 -3.14 10.49 43.00
C LYS A 40 -3.85 10.39 41.66
N TYR A 41 -3.95 9.18 41.10
CA TYR A 41 -4.69 8.93 39.86
C TYR A 41 -6.19 9.19 40.04
N VAL A 42 -6.78 8.75 41.16
CA VAL A 42 -8.21 8.95 41.47
C VAL A 42 -8.54 10.44 41.65
N ILE A 43 -7.71 11.19 42.39
CA ILE A 43 -7.87 12.64 42.56
C ILE A 43 -7.83 13.36 41.20
N SER A 44 -6.85 13.02 40.35
CA SER A 44 -6.76 13.57 38.98
C SER A 44 -8.01 13.27 38.14
N LYS A 45 -8.55 12.05 38.26
CA LYS A 45 -9.79 11.61 37.61
C LYS A 45 -11.03 12.37 38.09
N ILE A 46 -11.18 12.59 39.40
CA ILE A 46 -12.29 13.35 39.99
C ILE A 46 -12.28 14.81 39.50
N HIS A 47 -11.12 15.45 39.38
CA HIS A 47 -11.02 16.83 38.90
C HIS A 47 -11.09 16.98 37.37
N SER A 48 -10.69 15.96 36.61
CA SER A 48 -10.78 15.97 35.14
C SER A 48 -12.19 15.68 34.61
N PHE A 49 -13.01 14.96 35.37
CA PHE A 49 -14.40 14.71 34.98
C PHE A 49 -15.30 15.94 35.21
N SER A 50 -14.95 16.83 36.15
CA SER A 50 -15.66 18.11 36.35
C SER A 50 -15.27 19.18 35.32
N SER A 51 -14.13 19.04 34.64
CA SER A 51 -13.74 19.87 33.50
C SER A 51 -14.19 19.22 32.18
N SER A 52 -15.51 19.13 31.98
CA SER A 52 -16.13 18.58 30.77
C SER A 52 -15.92 19.41 29.49
N ARG A 53 -14.97 20.35 29.47
CA ARG A 53 -14.40 20.85 28.22
C ARG A 53 -13.25 19.93 27.86
N ALA A 54 -13.56 18.87 27.11
CA ALA A 54 -12.57 18.26 26.25
C ALA A 54 -11.91 19.42 25.49
N THR A 55 -10.67 19.77 25.86
CA THR A 55 -9.90 20.75 25.12
C THR A 55 -9.83 20.19 23.72
N GLU A 56 -10.53 20.83 22.78
CA GLU A 56 -10.44 20.45 21.38
C GLU A 56 -8.95 20.42 21.06
N ARG A 57 -8.42 19.20 20.85
CA ARG A 57 -7.01 19.03 20.51
C ARG A 57 -6.79 19.94 19.31
N ARG A 58 -5.98 20.99 19.49
CA ARG A 58 -5.69 21.97 18.44
C ARG A 58 -5.43 21.20 17.16
N LYS A 59 -6.35 21.35 16.19
CA LYS A 59 -6.20 20.72 14.87
C LYS A 59 -4.87 21.24 14.33
N ARG A 60 -3.90 20.34 14.18
CA ARG A 60 -2.57 20.68 13.68
C ARG A 60 -2.76 21.34 12.31
N LYS A 61 -2.13 22.50 12.09
CA LYS A 61 -2.22 23.21 10.80
C LYS A 61 -1.92 22.23 9.67
N GLN A 62 -2.86 22.08 8.75
CA GLN A 62 -2.71 21.18 7.61
C GLN A 62 -1.87 21.88 6.54
N ILE A 63 -0.57 21.57 6.50
CA ILE A 63 0.38 22.15 5.54
C ILE A 63 0.03 21.74 4.10
N TYR A 64 -0.46 20.51 3.93
CA TYR A 64 -0.86 19.93 2.64
C TYR A 64 -2.39 19.87 2.55
N ASP A 65 -2.97 20.97 2.10
CA ASP A 65 -4.40 21.18 1.90
C ASP A 65 -4.99 20.31 0.75
N GLY A 66 -6.26 20.55 0.41
CA GLY A 66 -6.95 19.84 -0.65
C GLY A 66 -6.33 20.06 -2.04
N TYR A 67 -5.86 21.27 -2.33
CA TYR A 67 -5.26 21.60 -3.62
C TYR A 67 -3.96 20.83 -3.84
N VAL A 68 -3.11 20.74 -2.81
CA VAL A 68 -1.88 19.94 -2.90
C VAL A 68 -2.20 18.46 -3.10
N LYS A 69 -3.22 17.93 -2.43
CA LYS A 69 -3.61 16.52 -2.59
C LYS A 69 -4.17 16.21 -3.98
N ALA A 70 -4.96 17.12 -4.56
CA ALA A 70 -5.48 16.98 -5.90
C ALA A 70 -4.36 17.00 -6.95
N ALA A 71 -3.45 17.97 -6.86
CA ALA A 71 -2.28 18.05 -7.71
C ALA A 71 -1.36 16.82 -7.57
N LEU A 72 -1.15 16.37 -6.33
CA LEU A 72 -0.37 15.16 -6.05
C LEU A 72 -0.99 13.91 -6.68
N ALA A 73 -2.32 13.78 -6.67
CA ALA A 73 -3.01 12.65 -7.28
C ALA A 73 -2.83 12.64 -8.81
N LYS A 74 -2.96 13.80 -9.47
CA LYS A 74 -2.71 13.93 -10.92
C LYS A 74 -1.27 13.58 -11.29
N LEU A 75 -0.30 14.09 -10.53
CA LEU A 75 1.11 13.76 -10.74
C LEU A 75 1.41 12.28 -10.51
N TRP A 76 0.78 11.68 -9.51
CA TRP A 76 0.91 10.26 -9.23
C TRP A 76 0.38 9.39 -10.37
N GLU A 77 -0.69 9.79 -11.02
CA GLU A 77 -1.23 9.15 -12.24
C GLU A 77 -0.29 9.32 -13.43
N ILE A 78 0.21 10.53 -13.71
CA ILE A 78 1.16 10.81 -14.80
C ILE A 78 2.41 9.91 -14.72
N PHE A 79 2.89 9.63 -13.51
CA PHE A 79 4.08 8.78 -13.31
C PHE A 79 3.80 7.28 -13.17
N ASP A 80 2.59 6.82 -13.49
CA ASP A 80 2.15 5.42 -13.39
C ASP A 80 2.23 4.87 -11.95
N TYR A 81 1.63 5.63 -11.03
CA TYR A 81 1.32 5.21 -9.66
C TYR A 81 2.50 4.75 -8.77
N PRO A 82 3.68 5.41 -8.76
CA PRO A 82 4.82 5.00 -7.95
C PRO A 82 4.54 5.04 -6.43
N CYS A 83 5.36 4.36 -5.63
CA CYS A 83 5.37 4.56 -4.19
C CYS A 83 5.93 5.96 -3.84
N GLY A 84 5.60 6.49 -2.65
CA GLY A 84 6.05 7.82 -2.24
C GLY A 84 7.56 8.01 -2.27
N GLN A 85 8.34 6.94 -2.07
CA GLN A 85 9.80 6.97 -2.19
C GLN A 85 10.28 7.26 -3.62
N ARG A 86 9.61 6.70 -4.64
CA ARG A 86 9.91 6.93 -6.06
C ARG A 86 9.28 8.23 -6.57
N LEU A 87 8.11 8.61 -6.04
CA LEU A 87 7.43 9.84 -6.45
C LEU A 87 8.12 11.10 -5.93
N ALA A 88 8.62 11.11 -4.69
CA ALA A 88 9.26 12.28 -4.10
C ALA A 88 10.38 12.93 -4.95
N PRO A 89 11.36 12.18 -5.50
CA PRO A 89 12.38 12.77 -6.37
C PRO A 89 11.79 13.28 -7.69
N LEU A 90 10.82 12.57 -8.29
CA LEU A 90 10.14 13.03 -9.51
C LEU A 90 9.39 14.34 -9.29
N LEU A 91 8.76 14.53 -8.13
CA LEU A 91 8.09 15.78 -7.80
C LEU A 91 9.08 16.96 -7.69
N ARG A 92 10.33 16.70 -7.32
CA ARG A 92 11.36 17.75 -7.21
C ARG A 92 11.84 18.21 -8.58
N THR A 93 11.99 17.29 -9.53
CA THR A 93 12.55 17.58 -10.85
C THR A 93 11.48 17.94 -11.88
N GLU A 94 10.39 17.18 -11.94
CA GLU A 94 9.47 17.21 -13.08
C GLU A 94 8.31 18.19 -12.94
N VAL A 95 7.96 18.64 -11.73
CA VAL A 95 6.78 19.52 -11.54
C VAL A 95 6.91 20.83 -12.32
N ASN A 96 8.12 21.39 -12.39
CA ASN A 96 8.38 22.59 -13.19
C ASN A 96 8.17 22.33 -14.67
N ARG A 97 8.74 21.23 -15.16
CA ARG A 97 8.66 20.83 -16.58
C ARG A 97 7.22 20.55 -16.99
N LEU A 98 6.47 19.79 -16.19
CA LEU A 98 5.07 19.48 -16.45
C LEU A 98 4.18 20.75 -16.47
N ARG A 99 4.53 21.76 -15.67
CA ARG A 99 3.82 23.04 -15.70
C ARG A 99 4.16 23.86 -16.95
N GLN A 100 5.41 23.83 -17.41
CA GLN A 100 5.83 24.48 -18.66
C GLN A 100 5.18 23.83 -19.90
N LEU A 101 4.96 22.52 -19.84
CA LEU A 101 4.25 21.77 -20.87
C LEU A 101 2.73 21.86 -20.76
N GLU A 102 2.21 22.66 -19.84
CA GLU A 102 0.76 22.83 -19.61
C GLU A 102 0.00 21.55 -19.22
N GLU A 103 0.73 20.50 -18.82
CA GLU A 103 0.16 19.24 -18.33
C GLU A 103 -0.50 19.40 -16.95
N ILE A 104 -0.04 20.38 -16.16
CA ILE A 104 -0.59 20.70 -14.83
C ILE A 104 -0.78 22.20 -14.65
N PHE A 105 -1.94 22.57 -14.10
CA PHE A 105 -2.28 23.96 -13.75
C PHE A 105 -2.34 24.08 -12.23
N ILE A 106 -1.23 24.50 -11.62
CA ILE A 106 -1.12 24.62 -10.16
C ILE A 106 -0.53 25.98 -9.76
N PRO A 107 -1.01 26.58 -8.64
CA PRO A 107 -0.39 27.79 -8.10
C PRO A 107 1.06 27.56 -7.66
N ASN A 108 1.85 28.64 -7.65
CA ASN A 108 3.25 28.62 -7.19
C ASN A 108 3.38 28.02 -5.77
N GLU A 109 2.44 28.32 -4.87
CA GLU A 109 2.45 27.79 -3.52
C GLU A 109 2.30 26.26 -3.48
N VAL A 110 1.42 25.70 -4.32
CA VAL A 110 1.20 24.25 -4.41
C VAL A 110 2.42 23.55 -4.98
N GLN A 111 3.04 24.14 -6.01
CA GLN A 111 4.29 23.63 -6.59
C GLN A 111 5.39 23.51 -5.53
N GLU A 112 5.62 24.57 -4.74
CA GLU A 112 6.68 24.55 -3.74
C GLU A 112 6.39 23.56 -2.59
N LYS A 113 5.12 23.41 -2.21
CA LYS A 113 4.70 22.34 -1.27
C LYS A 113 4.97 20.94 -1.85
N LEU A 114 4.69 20.71 -3.14
CA LEU A 114 4.91 19.42 -3.80
C LEU A 114 6.40 19.06 -3.91
N LYS A 115 7.30 20.03 -4.12
CA LYS A 115 8.74 19.76 -4.15
C LYS A 115 9.30 19.40 -2.76
N ARG A 116 8.71 19.93 -1.69
CA ARG A 116 9.16 19.75 -0.30
C ARG A 116 8.54 18.54 0.40
N ILE A 117 7.45 17.99 -0.13
CA ILE A 117 6.71 16.89 0.51
C ILE A 117 7.60 15.66 0.70
N SER A 118 7.50 15.02 1.88
CA SER A 118 8.24 13.79 2.19
C SER A 118 7.52 12.55 1.64
N SER A 119 8.28 11.50 1.32
CA SER A 119 7.74 10.21 0.85
C SER A 119 6.63 9.66 1.75
N ALA A 120 6.84 9.65 3.07
CA ALA A 120 5.83 9.20 4.04
C ALA A 120 4.57 10.08 4.07
N THR A 121 4.67 11.36 3.69
CA THR A 121 3.50 12.24 3.60
C THR A 121 2.75 12.04 2.29
N ILE A 122 3.47 11.80 1.19
CA ILE A 122 2.89 11.37 -0.09
C ILE A 122 2.04 10.13 0.09
N ASP A 123 2.60 9.07 0.69
CA ASP A 123 1.90 7.79 0.86
C ASP A 123 0.64 7.93 1.74
N ARG A 124 0.71 8.73 2.82
CA ARG A 124 -0.46 9.04 3.65
C ARG A 124 -1.51 9.86 2.91
N ALA A 125 -1.09 10.83 2.10
CA ALA A 125 -1.98 11.70 1.34
C ALA A 125 -2.74 10.95 0.24
N LEU A 126 -2.07 9.99 -0.41
CA LEU A 126 -2.61 9.17 -1.50
C LEU A 126 -3.32 7.89 -1.03
N LYS A 127 -3.34 7.61 0.28
CA LYS A 127 -3.92 6.36 0.81
C LYS A 127 -5.36 6.13 0.35
N ARG A 128 -6.20 7.17 0.42
CA ARG A 128 -7.62 7.08 0.02
C ARG A 128 -7.76 6.86 -1.48
N GLN A 129 -6.96 7.53 -2.30
CA GLN A 129 -6.93 7.36 -3.75
C GLN A 129 -6.49 5.95 -4.14
N ARG A 130 -5.47 5.40 -3.48
CA ARG A 130 -5.03 4.00 -3.68
C ARG A 130 -6.13 3.00 -3.35
N GLU A 131 -6.93 3.27 -2.32
CA GLU A 131 -8.06 2.43 -1.93
C GLU A 131 -9.21 2.52 -2.93
N ALA A 132 -9.54 3.73 -3.40
CA ALA A 132 -10.60 3.96 -4.38
C ALA A 132 -10.29 3.34 -5.75
N LEU A 133 -9.04 3.42 -6.21
CA LEU A 133 -8.63 2.87 -7.51
C LEU A 133 -8.41 1.35 -7.48
N HIS A 134 -8.71 0.67 -6.37
CA HIS A 134 -8.40 -0.75 -6.16
C HIS A 134 -6.94 -1.10 -6.47
N LEU A 135 -6.02 -0.12 -6.41
CA LEU A 135 -4.59 -0.29 -6.65
C LEU A 135 -3.89 -1.05 -5.51
N LYS A 136 -4.64 -1.46 -4.47
CA LYS A 136 -4.24 -2.60 -3.64
C LYS A 136 -4.17 -3.81 -4.56
N ARG A 137 -2.99 -3.98 -5.16
CA ARG A 137 -2.50 -5.19 -5.82
C ARG A 137 -2.56 -6.33 -4.78
N ASN A 138 -3.76 -6.82 -4.49
CA ASN A 138 -3.99 -8.23 -4.21
C ASN A 138 -3.89 -9.01 -5.53
N ARG A 139 -2.97 -8.61 -6.43
CA ARG A 139 -2.39 -9.58 -7.34
C ARG A 139 -1.72 -10.55 -6.40
N ALA A 140 -2.17 -11.80 -6.41
CA ALA A 140 -1.47 -12.89 -5.77
C ALA A 140 -0.06 -12.93 -6.37
N ARG A 141 0.82 -12.05 -5.89
CA ARG A 141 2.24 -12.20 -6.14
C ARG A 141 2.55 -13.54 -5.48
N PRO A 142 3.17 -14.49 -6.19
CA PRO A 142 3.78 -15.60 -5.49
C PRO A 142 4.59 -14.98 -4.36
N LYS A 143 4.29 -15.39 -3.13
CA LYS A 143 5.03 -14.92 -1.96
C LYS A 143 6.50 -15.08 -2.33
N PRO A 144 7.34 -14.03 -2.22
CA PRO A 144 8.74 -14.17 -2.57
C PRO A 144 9.26 -15.41 -1.84
N SER A 145 9.74 -16.38 -2.61
CA SER A 145 10.29 -17.60 -2.04
C SER A 145 11.32 -17.18 -0.99
N SER A 146 11.37 -17.90 0.13
CA SER A 146 12.30 -17.57 1.21
C SER A 146 13.72 -17.40 0.62
N LEU A 147 14.54 -16.53 1.21
CA LEU A 147 15.92 -16.28 0.76
C LEU A 147 16.74 -17.60 0.61
N LEU A 148 16.29 -18.66 1.28
CA LEU A 148 16.82 -20.02 1.16
C LEU A 148 16.64 -20.61 -0.25
N TYR A 149 15.46 -20.48 -0.86
CA TYR A 149 15.19 -21.00 -2.21
C TYR A 149 16.08 -20.33 -3.27
N LYS A 150 16.42 -19.04 -3.09
CA LYS A 150 17.34 -18.33 -4.00
C LYS A 150 18.80 -18.79 -3.87
N ARG A 151 19.18 -19.38 -2.73
CA ARG A 151 20.54 -19.88 -2.47
C ARG A 151 20.75 -21.31 -2.94
N ILE A 152 19.68 -22.05 -3.19
CA ILE A 152 19.75 -23.43 -3.66
C ILE A 152 19.43 -23.39 -5.16
N PRO A 153 20.43 -23.39 -6.05
CA PRO A 153 20.17 -23.51 -7.48
C PRO A 153 19.58 -24.90 -7.74
N ILE A 154 18.26 -24.98 -7.87
CA ILE A 154 17.58 -26.19 -8.32
C ILE A 154 17.69 -26.17 -9.84
N ARG A 155 18.67 -26.89 -10.38
CA ARG A 155 18.78 -27.11 -11.83
C ARG A 155 17.84 -28.25 -12.20
N LEU A 156 16.64 -27.91 -12.69
CA LEU A 156 15.63 -28.88 -13.10
C LEU A 156 15.95 -29.53 -14.46
N THR A 157 16.78 -28.88 -15.29
CA THR A 157 17.11 -29.31 -16.65
C THR A 157 18.60 -29.13 -16.96
N GLU A 158 19.17 -30.04 -17.76
CA GLU A 158 20.54 -29.96 -18.27
C GLU A 158 20.57 -29.28 -19.64
N TRP A 159 20.09 -28.04 -19.72
CA TRP A 159 20.16 -27.28 -20.96
C TRP A 159 21.49 -26.56 -21.09
N ASP A 160 22.07 -26.67 -22.28
CA ASP A 160 23.20 -25.86 -22.70
C ASP A 160 22.68 -24.47 -23.11
N THR A 161 22.58 -23.56 -22.14
CA THR A 161 22.07 -22.19 -22.34
C THR A 161 22.98 -21.32 -23.20
N SER A 162 24.17 -21.81 -23.57
CA SER A 162 25.04 -21.14 -24.56
C SER A 162 24.58 -21.36 -26.00
N LYS A 163 23.67 -22.32 -26.23
CA LYS A 163 23.15 -22.65 -27.57
C LYS A 163 21.74 -22.12 -27.75
N VAL A 164 21.52 -21.48 -28.90
CA VAL A 164 20.20 -21.02 -29.32
C VAL A 164 19.20 -22.19 -29.40
N GLY A 165 18.00 -21.96 -28.87
CA GLY A 165 16.82 -22.82 -29.07
C GLY A 165 16.09 -23.21 -27.78
N PHE A 166 16.57 -22.80 -26.61
CA PHE A 166 15.87 -23.01 -25.34
C PHE A 166 15.11 -21.75 -24.96
N LEU A 167 13.82 -21.88 -24.65
CA LEU A 167 12.95 -20.73 -24.40
C LEU A 167 12.40 -20.76 -22.98
N GLU A 168 12.31 -19.58 -22.38
CA GLU A 168 11.49 -19.31 -21.19
C GLU A 168 10.18 -18.66 -21.65
N ILE A 169 9.05 -19.14 -21.15
CA ILE A 169 7.71 -18.65 -21.51
C ILE A 169 6.92 -18.19 -20.28
N ASP A 170 6.16 -17.11 -20.45
CA ASP A 170 5.35 -16.53 -19.37
C ASP A 170 4.09 -15.84 -19.94
N LEU A 171 3.02 -15.82 -19.16
CA LEU A 171 1.77 -15.14 -19.48
C LEU A 171 1.62 -13.82 -18.71
N VAL A 172 1.49 -12.73 -19.47
CA VAL A 172 1.16 -11.41 -18.91
C VAL A 172 -0.32 -11.13 -19.11
N LEU A 173 -1.09 -11.05 -18.01
CA LEU A 173 -2.53 -10.82 -18.04
C LEU A 173 -2.88 -9.32 -18.15
N HIS A 174 -3.64 -8.95 -19.17
CA HIS A 174 -4.15 -7.58 -19.39
C HIS A 174 -5.59 -7.44 -18.88
N CYS A 175 -5.79 -7.68 -17.58
CA CYS A 175 -7.09 -7.78 -16.92
C CYS A 175 -7.45 -6.57 -16.02
N GLY A 176 -6.70 -5.48 -16.11
CA GLY A 176 -6.93 -4.30 -15.27
C GLY A 176 -6.91 -4.61 -13.77
N SER A 177 -8.04 -4.37 -13.10
CA SER A 177 -8.23 -4.59 -11.66
C SER A 177 -8.86 -5.93 -11.28
N SER A 178 -9.29 -6.74 -12.25
CA SER A 178 -10.03 -7.98 -11.99
C SER A 178 -9.71 -9.07 -13.00
N THR A 179 -9.38 -10.28 -12.53
CA THR A 179 -9.25 -11.48 -13.36
C THR A 179 -10.59 -12.21 -13.57
N HIS A 180 -11.71 -11.58 -13.20
CA HIS A 180 -13.03 -12.12 -13.47
C HIS A 180 -13.33 -11.90 -14.97
N ASP A 181 -13.95 -12.89 -15.60
CA ASP A 181 -14.28 -12.93 -17.04
C ASP A 181 -13.08 -13.04 -18.00
N LEU A 182 -13.35 -12.79 -19.29
CA LEU A 182 -12.41 -12.87 -20.40
C LEU A 182 -11.56 -11.60 -20.48
N TYR A 183 -10.25 -11.78 -20.59
CA TYR A 183 -9.27 -10.72 -20.76
C TYR A 183 -8.22 -11.17 -21.77
N ILE A 184 -7.49 -10.21 -22.35
CA ILE A 184 -6.36 -10.52 -23.23
C ILE A 184 -5.17 -10.88 -22.35
N SER A 185 -4.41 -11.89 -22.75
CA SER A 185 -3.09 -12.19 -22.18
C SER A 185 -2.06 -12.17 -23.29
N SER A 186 -0.83 -11.74 -22.98
CA SER A 186 0.31 -11.91 -23.88
C SER A 186 1.08 -13.14 -23.45
N LEU A 187 1.19 -14.12 -24.35
CA LEU A 187 2.15 -15.20 -24.21
C LEU A 187 3.50 -14.70 -24.69
N ASN A 188 4.44 -14.53 -23.76
CA ASN A 188 5.80 -14.08 -24.03
C ASN A 188 6.72 -15.28 -24.13
N THR A 189 7.67 -15.22 -25.05
CA THR A 189 8.73 -16.22 -25.20
C THR A 189 10.07 -15.50 -25.32
N VAL A 190 11.05 -15.90 -24.51
CA VAL A 190 12.42 -15.38 -24.57
C VAL A 190 13.37 -16.54 -24.80
N GLU A 191 14.17 -16.48 -25.86
CA GLU A 191 15.24 -17.44 -26.09
C GLU A 191 16.45 -17.10 -25.20
N ILE A 192 16.93 -18.08 -24.43
CA ILE A 192 17.87 -17.87 -23.32
C ILE A 192 19.26 -17.39 -23.80
N SER A 193 19.76 -17.94 -24.90
CA SER A 193 21.13 -17.68 -25.37
C SER A 193 21.28 -16.29 -26.03
N SER A 194 20.32 -15.93 -26.87
CA SER A 194 20.32 -14.71 -27.69
C SER A 194 19.54 -13.56 -27.08
N GLY A 195 18.63 -13.85 -26.14
CA GLY A 195 17.68 -12.87 -25.62
C GLY A 195 16.57 -12.51 -26.62
N TRP A 196 16.39 -13.29 -27.69
CA TRP A 196 15.35 -13.01 -28.69
C TRP A 196 13.96 -13.11 -28.05
N TRP A 197 13.22 -12.00 -28.08
CA TRP A 197 11.88 -11.91 -27.53
C TRP A 197 10.83 -11.92 -28.64
N GLU A 198 9.79 -12.72 -28.43
CA GLU A 198 8.59 -12.77 -29.25
C GLU A 198 7.36 -12.92 -28.36
N ALA A 199 6.20 -12.48 -28.84
CA ALA A 199 4.95 -12.63 -28.12
C ALA A 199 3.75 -12.79 -29.05
N GLU A 200 2.68 -13.37 -28.51
CA GLU A 200 1.37 -13.45 -29.17
C GLU A 200 0.27 -13.08 -28.17
N ALA A 201 -0.67 -12.24 -28.60
CA ALA A 201 -1.87 -11.96 -27.83
C ALA A 201 -2.87 -13.12 -27.93
N ILE A 202 -3.34 -13.61 -26.79
CA ILE A 202 -4.36 -14.65 -26.67
C ILE A 202 -5.54 -14.14 -25.84
N MET A 203 -6.71 -14.72 -26.07
CA MET A 203 -7.88 -14.47 -25.23
C MET A 203 -7.89 -15.48 -24.06
N GLY A 204 -7.98 -14.98 -22.84
CA GLY A 204 -7.94 -15.77 -21.62
C GLY A 204 -6.54 -16.31 -21.32
N LYS A 205 -6.50 -17.47 -20.65
CA LYS A 205 -5.27 -18.18 -20.26
C LYS A 205 -5.41 -19.70 -20.37
N GLY A 206 -6.21 -20.16 -21.33
CA GLY A 206 -6.46 -21.58 -21.53
C GLY A 206 -5.39 -22.25 -22.40
N GLN A 207 -5.20 -23.54 -22.19
CA GLN A 207 -4.25 -24.38 -22.92
C GLN A 207 -4.39 -24.27 -24.45
N ASP A 208 -5.61 -24.30 -24.97
CA ASP A 208 -5.89 -24.24 -26.41
C ASP A 208 -5.42 -22.93 -27.08
N PRO A 209 -5.82 -21.73 -26.58
CA PRO A 209 -5.25 -20.46 -27.01
C PRO A 209 -3.72 -20.41 -26.91
N THR A 210 -3.14 -20.87 -25.79
CA THR A 210 -1.69 -20.87 -25.55
C THR A 210 -0.96 -21.73 -26.58
N PHE A 211 -1.43 -22.95 -26.83
CA PHE A 211 -0.82 -23.86 -27.81
C PHE A 211 -0.89 -23.30 -29.25
N LYS A 212 -2.03 -22.70 -29.63
CA LYS A 212 -2.18 -22.03 -30.93
C LYS A 212 -1.20 -20.86 -31.06
N ALA A 213 -1.00 -20.10 -29.99
CA ALA A 213 -0.03 -19.01 -29.96
C ALA A 213 1.42 -19.50 -30.12
N LEU A 214 1.84 -20.53 -29.38
CA LEU A 214 3.18 -21.13 -29.54
C LEU A 214 3.45 -21.57 -30.98
N LYS A 215 2.46 -22.18 -31.65
CA LYS A 215 2.58 -22.56 -33.07
C LYS A 215 2.80 -21.36 -33.99
N LYS A 216 2.16 -20.23 -33.71
CA LYS A 216 2.35 -19.00 -34.49
C LYS A 216 3.73 -18.39 -34.24
N ILE A 217 4.13 -18.27 -32.98
CA ILE A 217 5.46 -17.75 -32.60
C ILE A 217 6.56 -18.60 -33.24
N ARG A 218 6.44 -19.93 -33.17
CA ARG A 218 7.40 -20.87 -33.78
C ARG A 218 7.61 -20.66 -35.28
N LYS A 219 6.62 -20.13 -36.00
CA LYS A 219 6.74 -19.81 -37.43
C LYS A 219 7.45 -18.47 -37.71
N ARG A 220 7.51 -17.57 -36.73
CA ARG A 220 8.11 -16.23 -36.87
C ARG A 220 9.58 -16.20 -36.47
N VAL A 221 9.98 -17.03 -35.51
CA VAL A 221 11.35 -17.02 -35.00
C VAL A 221 12.36 -17.57 -36.02
N PRO A 222 13.60 -17.05 -36.05
CA PRO A 222 14.63 -17.49 -36.99
C PRO A 222 15.45 -18.71 -36.53
N PHE A 223 14.95 -19.49 -35.56
CA PHE A 223 15.70 -20.61 -34.97
C PHE A 223 14.80 -21.80 -34.61
N ILE A 224 15.42 -22.97 -34.43
CA ILE A 224 14.74 -24.20 -34.05
C ILE A 224 14.60 -24.26 -32.53
N TRP A 225 13.39 -24.55 -32.08
CA TRP A 225 13.10 -24.78 -30.67
C TRP A 225 13.60 -26.16 -30.24
N LYS A 226 14.43 -26.19 -29.19
CA LYS A 226 15.01 -27.37 -28.55
C LYS A 226 14.31 -27.72 -27.23
N GLY A 227 13.80 -26.72 -26.52
CA GLY A 227 13.09 -26.89 -25.26
C GLY A 227 12.35 -25.62 -24.84
N ILE A 228 11.34 -25.78 -24.01
CA ILE A 228 10.50 -24.71 -23.46
C ILE A 228 10.40 -24.93 -21.96
N ASP A 229 10.66 -23.87 -21.19
CA ASP A 229 10.47 -23.82 -19.75
C ASP A 229 9.32 -22.87 -19.45
N SER A 230 8.34 -23.33 -18.69
CA SER A 230 7.27 -22.50 -18.15
C SER A 230 7.26 -22.67 -16.64
N ASP A 231 6.72 -21.68 -15.93
CA ASP A 231 6.31 -21.97 -14.56
C ASP A 231 5.15 -22.99 -14.57
N ASN A 232 4.93 -23.69 -13.45
CA ASN A 232 3.83 -24.65 -13.33
C ASN A 232 2.49 -23.92 -13.12
N GLY A 233 2.23 -22.88 -13.91
CA GLY A 233 0.96 -22.19 -13.97
C GLY A 233 -0.16 -23.12 -14.46
N PRO A 234 -1.43 -22.83 -14.13
CA PRO A 234 -2.58 -23.65 -14.50
C PRO A 234 -3.02 -23.53 -15.98
N GLU A 235 -2.33 -22.71 -16.78
CA GLU A 235 -2.57 -22.47 -18.21
C GLU A 235 -2.32 -23.65 -19.15
#